data_AF-A0AA95MCC7-F1
#
_entry.id   AF-A0AA95MCC7-F1
#
_cell.length_a   1.000
_cell.length_b   1.000
_cell.length_c   1.000
_cell.angle_alpha   90.00
_cell.angle_beta   90.00
_cell.angle_gamma   90.00
#
_symmetry.space_group_name_H-M   'P 1'
#
loop_
_entity.id
_entity.type
_entity.pdbx_description
1 polymer ?
#
loop_
_entity_poly.entity_id
_entity_poly.type
_entity_poly.pdbx_seq_one_letter_code
_entity_poly.pdbx_strand_id
1 'polypeptide(L)' 'METCPKCNSLLRTGISQMTFENDDTPDKETIAYTNIPMICPNKACDDYGGEDTSKPRIVVETVKNRVN' A
#
# COMPACT_ATOMS: atom_id res chain seq x y z
N MET A 1 -1.20 14.52 -0.67
CA MET A 1 -0.72 13.51 -1.64
C MET A 1 0.71 13.20 -1.26
N GLU A 2 1.01 11.94 -0.99
CA GLU A 2 2.35 11.51 -0.57
C GLU A 2 3.29 11.43 -1.77
N THR A 3 4.57 11.72 -1.53
CA THR A 3 5.62 11.78 -2.54
C THR A 3 6.65 10.70 -2.27
N CYS A 4 7.16 10.06 -3.33
CA CYS A 4 8.20 9.05 -3.23
C CYS A 4 9.44 9.67 -2.54
N PRO A 5 9.95 9.09 -1.44
CA PRO A 5 11.06 9.67 -0.69
C PRO A 5 12.39 9.69 -1.46
N LYS A 6 12.51 8.91 -2.54
CA LYS A 6 13.73 8.82 -3.37
C LYS A 6 13.78 9.86 -4.48
N CYS A 7 12.66 10.09 -5.17
CA CYS A 7 12.64 10.94 -6.36
C CYS A 7 11.64 12.11 -6.27
N ASN A 8 10.94 12.27 -5.15
CA ASN A 8 9.89 13.27 -4.91
C ASN A 8 8.75 13.28 -5.93
N SER A 9 8.63 12.21 -6.75
CA SER A 9 7.49 12.04 -7.65
C SER A 9 6.22 11.71 -6.86
N LEU A 10 5.07 12.15 -7.36
CA LEU A 10 3.77 11.83 -6.76
C LEU A 10 3.53 10.32 -6.80
N LEU A 11 3.21 9.75 -5.65
CA LEU A 11 2.84 8.34 -5.55
C LEU A 11 1.43 8.12 -6.10
N ARG A 12 1.22 6.94 -6.68
CA ARG A 12 -0.08 6.46 -7.13
C ARG A 12 -0.56 5.34 -6.23
N THR A 13 -1.86 5.30 -5.98
CA THR A 13 -2.50 4.22 -5.23
C THR A 13 -2.63 2.97 -6.12
N GLY A 14 -2.16 1.84 -5.62
CA GLY A 14 -2.44 0.52 -6.21
C GLY A 14 -3.78 -0.06 -5.77
N ILE A 15 -4.01 -1.32 -6.14
CA ILE A 15 -5.21 -2.05 -5.70
C ILE A 15 -5.15 -2.23 -4.19
N SER A 16 -6.19 -1.75 -3.51
CA SER A 16 -6.31 -1.91 -2.06
C SER A 16 -6.61 -3.36 -1.69
N GLN A 17 -6.07 -3.81 -0.56
CA GLN A 17 -6.26 -5.16 -0.05
C GLN A 17 -6.77 -5.11 1.39
N MET A 18 -7.66 -6.02 1.75
CA MET A 18 -8.11 -6.16 3.13
C MET A 18 -7.28 -7.20 3.86
N THR A 19 -6.88 -6.88 5.08
CA THR A 19 -6.27 -7.84 6.01
C THR A 19 -7.05 -7.83 7.32
N PHE A 20 -7.18 -9.00 7.92
CA PHE A 20 -7.85 -9.18 9.20
C PHE A 20 -6.80 -9.64 10.22
N GLU A 21 -6.71 -8.94 11.34
CA GLU A 21 -5.88 -9.34 12.48
C GLU A 21 -6.80 -9.93 13.56
N ASN A 22 -6.30 -10.95 14.29
CA ASN A 22 -7.02 -11.67 15.35
C ASN A 22 -8.26 -12.48 14.91
N ASP A 23 -8.46 -12.72 13.60
CA ASP A 23 -9.62 -13.44 13.08
C ASP A 23 -9.71 -14.91 13.56
N ASP A 24 -8.56 -15.51 13.90
CA ASP A 24 -8.44 -16.88 14.41
C ASP A 24 -8.39 -16.98 15.94
N THR A 25 -8.47 -15.85 16.65
CA THR A 25 -8.40 -15.81 18.11
C THR A 25 -9.76 -15.41 18.72
N PRO A 26 -10.55 -16.36 19.27
CA PRO A 26 -11.90 -16.09 19.76
C PRO A 26 -11.95 -15.13 20.95
N ASP A 27 -10.83 -14.94 21.65
CA ASP A 27 -10.73 -14.08 22.84
C ASP A 27 -10.35 -12.63 22.52
N LYS A 28 -10.15 -12.27 21.25
CA LYS A 28 -9.76 -10.92 20.82
C LYS A 28 -10.70 -10.40 19.75
N GLU A 29 -10.85 -9.08 19.70
CA GLU A 29 -11.60 -8.41 18.64
C GLU A 29 -10.87 -8.61 17.30
N THR A 30 -11.59 -9.10 16.29
CA THR A 30 -11.12 -9.11 14.91
C THR A 30 -11.00 -7.67 14.42
N ILE A 31 -9.81 -7.28 13.95
CA ILE A 31 -9.56 -5.94 13.43
C ILE A 31 -9.37 -6.02 11.92
N ALA A 32 -10.25 -5.35 11.16
CA ALA A 32 -10.12 -5.22 9.72
C ALA A 32 -9.27 -4.00 9.36
N TYR A 33 -8.36 -4.18 8.41
CA TYR A 33 -7.54 -3.11 7.83
C TYR A 33 -7.73 -3.05 6.32
N THR A 34 -7.90 -1.84 5.79
CA THR A 34 -7.72 -1.54 4.37
C THR A 34 -6.27 -1.12 4.15
N ASN A 35 -5.55 -1.89 3.35
CA ASN A 35 -4.17 -1.65 2.97
C ASN A 35 -4.15 -0.98 1.60
N ILE A 36 -3.64 0.24 1.52
CA ILE A 36 -3.53 1.02 0.29
C ILE A 36 -2.04 1.07 -0.09
N PRO A 37 -1.60 0.28 -1.07
CA PRO A 37 -0.21 0.32 -1.52
C PRO A 37 0.05 1.60 -2.32
N MET A 38 1.17 2.26 -2.01
CA MET A 38 1.64 3.46 -2.67
C MET A 38 2.80 3.11 -3.62
N ILE A 39 2.68 3.55 -4.87
CA ILE A 39 3.51 3.09 -5.99
C ILE A 39 4.15 4.29 -6.66
N CYS A 40 5.47 4.25 -6.88
CA CYS A 40 6.15 5.29 -7.64
C CYS A 40 6.06 5.00 -9.15
N PRO A 41 5.44 5.89 -9.96
CA PRO A 41 5.33 5.70 -11.40
C PRO A 41 6.58 6.19 -12.17
N ASN A 42 7.55 6.82 -11.49
CA ASN A 42 8.71 7.40 -12.14
C ASN A 42 9.73 6.32 -12.53
N LYS A 43 9.85 6.02 -13.82
CA LYS A 43 10.78 5.02 -14.39
C LYS A 43 12.25 5.28 -14.06
N ALA A 44 12.63 6.53 -13.80
CA ALA A 44 13.99 6.89 -13.46
C ALA A 44 14.29 6.78 -11.94
N CYS A 45 13.30 6.42 -11.13
CA CYS A 45 13.46 6.22 -9.69
C CYS A 45 13.88 4.78 -9.38
N ASP A 46 14.74 4.61 -8.38
CA ASP A 46 15.11 3.29 -7.87
C ASP A 46 13.88 2.51 -7.36
N ASP A 47 12.92 3.20 -6.75
CA ASP A 47 11.68 2.62 -6.23
C ASP A 47 10.58 2.57 -7.31
N TYR A 48 10.92 2.58 -8.60
CA TYR A 48 9.95 2.50 -9.67
C TYR A 48 9.08 1.24 -9.53
N GLY A 49 7.81 1.47 -9.20
CA GLY A 49 6.86 0.42 -8.91
C GLY A 49 6.18 -0.17 -10.14
N GLY A 50 6.44 0.34 -11.33
CA GLY A 50 5.79 -0.09 -12.57
C GLY A 50 4.68 0.86 -13.04
N GLU A 51 4.26 0.69 -14.29
CA GLU A 51 3.09 1.39 -14.86
C GLU A 51 1.78 0.72 -14.47
N ASP A 52 1.79 -0.61 -14.34
CA ASP A 52 0.62 -1.38 -13.92
C ASP A 52 0.50 -1.35 -12.39
N THR A 53 -0.39 -0.50 -11.89
CA THR A 53 -0.63 -0.34 -10.46
C THR A 53 -1.41 -1.50 -9.83
N SER A 54 -1.91 -2.45 -10.64
CA SER A 54 -2.54 -3.68 -10.16
C SER A 54 -1.52 -4.75 -9.78
N LYS A 55 -0.33 -4.70 -10.39
CA LYS A 55 0.77 -5.64 -10.16
C LYS A 55 2.10 -4.87 -10.06
N PRO A 56 2.24 -4.01 -9.04
CA PRO A 56 3.46 -3.24 -8.88
C PRO A 56 4.65 -4.15 -8.63
N ARG A 57 5.80 -3.81 -9.21
CA ARG A 57 7.08 -4.47 -8.93
C ARG A 57 7.57 -4.16 -7.53
N ILE A 58 7.34 -2.91 -7.09
CA ILE A 58 7.77 -2.37 -5.81
C ILE A 58 6.61 -1.55 -5.24
N VAL A 59 6.30 -1.78 -3.97
CA VAL A 59 5.41 -0.94 -3.17
C VAL A 59 6.31 -0.09 -2.26
N VAL A 60 6.22 1.24 -2.39
CA VAL A 60 7.04 2.19 -1.63
C VAL A 60 6.65 2.16 -0.16
N GLU A 61 5.35 2.18 0.09
CA GLU A 61 4.76 2.11 1.41
C GLU A 61 3.32 1.58 1.30
N THR A 62 2.78 1.06 2.41
CA THR A 62 1.40 0.62 2.49
C THR A 62 0.71 1.40 3.61
N VAL A 63 -0.22 2.26 3.23
CA VAL A 63 -1.05 2.98 4.18
C VAL A 63 -2.12 2.03 4.71
N LYS A 64 -2.08 1.73 6.02
CA LYS A 64 -3.04 0.87 6.69
C LYS A 64 -4.09 1.69 7.40
N ASN A 65 -5.35 1.54 7.00
CA ASN A 65 -6.49 2.18 7.65
C ASN A 65 -7.34 1.12 8.35
N ARG A 66 -7.51 1.22 9.67
CA ARG A 66 -8.46 0.38 10.42
C ARG A 66 -9.88 0.69 9.94
N VAL A 67 -10.65 -0.36 9.66
CA VAL A 67 -12.08 -0.27 9.33
C VAL A 67 -12.85 -0.67 10.59
N ASN A 68 -13.70 0.25 11.08
CA ASN A 68 -14.60 0.02 12.22
C ASN A 68 -15.95 -0.51 11.74
#